data_AF-A0A897N1X9-F1
#
_entry.id   AF-A0A897N1X9-F1
#
_cell.length_a   1.000
_cell.length_b   1.000
_cell.length_c   1.000
_cell.angle_alpha   90.00
_cell.angle_beta   90.00
_cell.angle_gamma   90.00
#
_symmetry.space_group_name_H-M   'P 1'
#
loop_
_entity.id
_entity.type
_entity.pdbx_description
1 polymer ?
#
loop_
_entity_poly.entity_id
_entity_poly.type
_entity_poly.pdbx_seq_one_letter_code
_entity_poly.pdbx_strand_id
1 'polypeptide(L)'
;MSATWKRDFASGLIVLFPLLVTIFVLTWLYNQIRQVPLNVVDSDPLQVLLTIVVFILLVFAIGYLMRTAAGSLLEAGLDDIMNRLPGLRIIYNASKMAVETAVGGTDELQAPVKVETWNGMRMTAFKTGQQASDGRELLFLPTAPNITTGFVIEVEPDDYEELDESVEDALTRVLSAGFGEANDSEVSLNIPVEKADDRTDE
;
A
#
# COMPACT_ATOMS: atom_id res chain seq x y z
N MET A 1 2.19 -33.32 -9.64
CA MET A 1 2.33 -33.18 -8.17
C MET A 1 3.57 -32.39 -7.70
N SER A 2 4.44 -31.87 -8.58
CA SER A 2 5.70 -31.18 -8.19
C SER A 2 5.61 -29.65 -8.06
N ALA A 3 4.44 -29.03 -8.24
CA ALA A 3 4.26 -27.58 -8.25
C ALA A 3 3.99 -26.96 -6.86
N THR A 4 3.51 -27.74 -5.89
CA THR A 4 3.05 -27.24 -4.59
C THR A 4 4.19 -26.77 -3.70
N TRP A 5 5.22 -27.59 -3.48
CA TRP A 5 6.33 -27.25 -2.57
C TRP A 5 7.17 -26.05 -3.02
N LYS A 6 7.39 -25.87 -4.34
CA LYS A 6 8.10 -24.71 -4.88
C LYS A 6 7.33 -23.41 -4.62
N ARG A 7 6.01 -23.48 -4.78
CA ARG A 7 5.11 -22.36 -4.49
C ARG A 7 5.13 -22.05 -3.00
N ASP A 8 5.03 -23.06 -2.14
CA ASP A 8 5.02 -22.86 -0.69
C ASP A 8 6.36 -22.31 -0.18
N PHE A 9 7.50 -22.79 -0.71
CA PHE A 9 8.82 -22.23 -0.42
C PHE A 9 8.96 -20.80 -0.92
N ALA A 10 8.52 -20.51 -2.15
CA ALA A 10 8.55 -19.15 -2.70
C ALA A 10 7.70 -18.19 -1.87
N SER A 11 6.48 -18.60 -1.48
CA SER A 11 5.61 -17.83 -0.60
C SER A 11 6.24 -17.58 0.78
N GLY A 12 6.86 -18.59 1.38
CA GLY A 12 7.59 -18.42 2.64
C GLY A 12 8.78 -17.47 2.51
N LEU A 13 9.52 -17.57 1.42
CA LEU A 13 10.65 -16.68 1.13
C LEU A 13 10.18 -15.24 0.90
N ILE A 14 9.08 -15.01 0.19
CA ILE A 14 8.53 -13.67 -0.04
C ILE A 14 8.22 -12.96 1.29
N VAL A 15 7.70 -13.68 2.28
CA VAL A 15 7.40 -13.12 3.61
C VAL A 15 8.66 -12.91 4.45
N LEU A 16 9.61 -13.85 4.41
CA LEU A 16 10.83 -13.78 5.23
C LEU A 16 11.91 -12.86 4.65
N PHE A 17 11.95 -12.70 3.32
CA PHE A 17 13.00 -11.96 2.63
C PHE A 17 13.12 -10.50 3.11
N PRO A 18 12.04 -9.72 3.28
CA PRO A 18 12.12 -8.37 3.83
C PRO A 18 12.74 -8.31 5.23
N LEU A 19 12.40 -9.27 6.09
CA LEU A 19 12.95 -9.37 7.45
C LEU A 19 14.45 -9.71 7.41
N LEU A 20 14.84 -10.66 6.56
CA LEU A 20 16.25 -11.05 6.39
C LEU A 20 17.09 -9.89 5.88
N VAL A 21 16.60 -9.14 4.89
CA VAL A 21 17.29 -7.94 4.37
C VAL A 21 17.42 -6.89 5.46
N THR A 22 16.37 -6.64 6.24
CA THR A 22 16.39 -5.66 7.34
C THR A 22 17.44 -6.04 8.40
N ILE A 23 17.44 -7.30 8.85
CA ILE A 23 18.41 -7.82 9.84
C ILE A 23 19.83 -7.74 9.28
N PHE A 24 20.02 -8.09 8.01
CA PHE A 24 21.31 -8.00 7.34
C PHE A 24 21.85 -6.57 7.33
N VAL A 25 21.04 -5.59 6.91
CA VAL A 25 21.44 -4.18 6.87
C VAL A 25 21.76 -3.65 8.26
N LEU A 26 20.94 -3.96 9.26
CA LEU A 26 21.18 -3.54 10.65
C LEU A 26 22.48 -4.14 11.20
N THR A 27 22.74 -5.43 10.95
CA THR A 27 23.97 -6.10 11.40
C THR A 27 25.19 -5.53 10.68
N TRP A 28 25.10 -5.30 9.37
CA TRP A 28 26.15 -4.67 8.60
C TRP A 28 26.46 -3.27 9.13
N LEU A 29 25.45 -2.43 9.35
CA LEU A 29 25.61 -1.08 9.86
C LEU A 29 26.19 -1.06 11.28
N TYR A 30 25.70 -1.93 12.16
CA TYR A 30 26.23 -2.09 13.51
C TYR A 30 27.72 -2.41 13.48
N ASN A 31 28.14 -3.34 12.63
CA ASN A 31 29.55 -3.71 12.45
C ASN A 31 30.40 -2.56 11.89
N GLN A 32 29.83 -1.69 11.04
CA GLN A 32 30.55 -0.50 10.57
C GLN A 32 30.70 0.55 11.68
N ILE A 33 29.66 0.76 12.49
CA ILE A 33 29.71 1.70 13.61
C ILE A 33 30.71 1.24 14.67
N ARG A 34 30.81 -0.08 14.94
CA ARG A 34 31.83 -0.62 15.86
C ARG A 34 33.27 -0.32 15.45
N GLN A 35 33.53 -0.21 14.15
CA GLN A 35 34.87 0.07 13.64
C GLN A 35 35.26 1.54 13.76
N VAL A 36 34.31 2.44 14.02
CA VAL A 36 34.59 3.86 14.25
C VAL A 36 35.00 4.02 15.72
N PRO A 37 36.22 4.50 16.02
CA PRO A 37 36.67 4.74 17.38
C PRO A 37 35.99 6.00 17.95
N LEU A 38 34.72 5.88 18.29
CA LEU A 38 33.98 6.89 19.02
C LEU A 38 34.10 6.60 20.51
N ASN A 39 34.96 7.35 21.20
CA ASN A 39 35.21 7.28 22.66
C ASN A 39 33.97 7.59 23.53
N VAL A 40 32.76 7.59 22.95
CA VAL A 40 31.50 8.02 23.56
C VAL A 40 30.55 6.82 23.75
N VAL A 41 30.85 5.66 23.16
CA VAL A 41 29.93 4.51 23.10
C VAL A 41 30.64 3.23 23.52
N ASP A 42 31.06 3.16 24.78
CA ASP A 42 31.67 1.96 25.37
C ASP A 42 30.63 0.93 25.84
N SER A 43 29.34 1.26 25.84
CA SER A 43 28.27 0.35 26.26
C SER A 43 27.48 -0.21 25.08
N ASP A 44 27.32 -1.54 25.06
CA ASP A 44 26.59 -2.26 24.01
C ASP A 44 25.17 -1.69 23.74
N PRO A 45 24.36 -1.30 24.75
CA PRO A 45 23.03 -0.75 24.51
C PRO A 45 23.03 0.60 23.79
N LEU A 46 24.00 1.48 24.10
CA LEU A 46 24.12 2.77 23.41
C LEU A 46 24.53 2.59 21.95
N GLN A 47 25.33 1.57 21.66
CA GLN A 47 25.76 1.28 20.29
C GLN A 47 24.63 0.74 19.42
N VAL A 48 23.77 -0.10 19.99
CA VAL A 48 22.55 -0.57 19.32
C VAL A 48 21.61 0.61 19.05
N LEU A 49 21.38 1.47 20.05
CA LEU A 49 20.55 2.67 19.87
C LEU A 49 21.11 3.59 18.78
N LEU A 50 22.41 3.86 18.79
CA LEU A 50 23.08 4.66 17.77
C LEU A 50 22.89 4.04 16.37
N THR A 51 22.98 2.71 16.25
CA THR A 51 22.77 2.02 14.99
C THR A 51 21.36 2.23 14.46
N ILE A 52 20.35 2.13 15.33
CA ILE A 52 18.95 2.37 14.94
C ILE A 52 18.76 3.83 14.51
N VAL A 53 19.32 4.80 15.26
CA VAL A 53 19.22 6.22 14.92
C VAL A 53 19.90 6.52 13.58
N VAL A 54 21.11 6.02 13.35
CA VAL A 54 21.83 6.19 12.09
C VAL A 54 21.07 5.54 10.94
N PHE A 55 20.52 4.34 11.14
CA PHE A 55 19.69 3.68 10.14
C PHE A 55 18.47 4.54 9.76
N ILE A 56 17.73 5.05 10.74
CA ILE A 56 16.58 5.94 10.51
C ILE A 56 17.01 7.19 9.73
N LEU A 57 18.08 7.87 10.16
CA LEU A 57 18.59 9.06 9.48
C LEU A 57 19.03 8.76 8.05
N LEU A 58 19.65 7.61 7.81
CA LEU A 58 20.06 7.16 6.48
C LEU A 58 18.85 6.93 5.58
N VAL A 59 17.80 6.27 6.08
CA VAL A 59 16.55 6.07 5.34
C VAL A 59 15.92 7.41 4.96
N PHE A 60 15.81 8.35 5.90
CA PHE A 60 15.30 9.69 5.62
C PHE A 60 16.17 10.47 4.62
N ALA A 61 17.49 10.38 4.76
CA ALA A 61 18.44 11.05 3.86
C ALA A 61 18.30 10.53 2.41
N ILE A 62 18.20 9.21 2.24
CA ILE A 62 17.95 8.60 0.92
C ILE A 62 16.58 9.03 0.39
N GLY A 63 15.52 8.95 1.21
CA GLY A 63 14.18 9.36 0.80
C GLY A 63 14.11 10.83 0.36
N TYR A 64 14.81 11.72 1.06
CA TYR A 64 14.92 13.13 0.66
C TYR A 64 15.72 13.29 -0.64
N LEU A 65 16.85 12.59 -0.78
CA LEU A 65 17.66 12.60 -1.99
C LEU A 65 16.85 12.17 -3.23
N MET A 66 16.03 11.13 -3.09
CA MET A 66 15.17 10.64 -4.18
C MET A 66 14.15 11.68 -4.66
N ARG A 67 13.77 12.66 -3.83
CA ARG A 67 12.88 13.76 -4.22
C ARG A 67 13.57 14.87 -5.03
N THR A 68 14.89 14.81 -5.20
CA THR A 68 15.67 15.84 -5.90
C THR A 68 16.03 15.43 -7.33
N ALA A 69 16.49 16.37 -8.15
CA ALA A 69 17.01 16.09 -9.49
C ALA A 69 18.25 15.16 -9.47
N ALA A 70 19.01 15.12 -8.38
CA ALA A 70 20.09 14.14 -8.22
C ALA A 70 19.53 12.73 -8.01
N GLY A 71 18.40 12.62 -7.30
CA GLY A 71 17.68 11.36 -7.10
C GLY A 71 17.25 10.72 -8.41
N SER A 72 16.62 11.50 -9.31
CA SER A 72 16.18 10.97 -10.61
C SER A 72 17.34 10.51 -11.50
N LEU A 73 18.50 11.18 -11.43
CA LEU A 73 19.72 10.75 -12.13
C LEU A 73 20.29 9.44 -11.55
N LEU A 74 20.31 9.31 -10.22
CA LEU A 74 20.77 8.09 -9.54
C LEU A 74 19.85 6.91 -9.86
N GLU A 75 18.54 7.14 -9.83
CA GLU A 75 17.54 6.15 -10.17
C GLU A 75 17.70 5.65 -11.61
N ALA A 76 17.84 6.56 -12.58
CA ALA A 76 18.06 6.21 -13.98
C ALA A 76 19.36 5.39 -14.17
N GLY A 77 20.43 5.71 -13.43
CA GLY A 77 21.67 4.95 -13.46
C GLY A 77 21.53 3.54 -12.88
N LEU A 78 20.81 3.41 -11.76
CA LEU A 78 20.47 2.12 -11.15
C LEU A 78 19.61 1.27 -12.09
N ASP A 79 18.57 1.86 -12.67
CA ASP A 79 17.70 1.22 -13.66
C ASP A 79 18.51 0.66 -14.83
N ASP A 80 19.41 1.46 -15.41
CA ASP A 80 20.24 1.04 -16.55
C ASP A 80 21.16 -0.13 -16.18
N ILE A 81 21.83 -0.08 -15.01
CA ILE A 81 22.69 -1.17 -14.54
C ILE A 81 21.88 -2.46 -14.32
N MET A 82 20.74 -2.36 -13.64
CA MET A 82 19.91 -3.52 -13.33
C MET A 82 19.29 -4.13 -14.58
N ASN A 83 18.88 -3.30 -15.55
CA ASN A 83 18.27 -3.75 -16.79
C ASN A 83 19.25 -4.41 -17.78
N ARG A 84 20.56 -4.17 -17.63
CA ARG A 84 21.61 -4.83 -18.42
C ARG A 84 21.87 -6.28 -18.00
N LEU A 85 21.49 -6.67 -16.79
CA LEU A 85 21.71 -8.02 -16.28
C LEU A 85 20.51 -8.93 -16.60
N PRO A 86 20.67 -9.96 -17.47
CA PRO A 86 19.59 -10.87 -17.80
C PRO A 86 19.13 -11.64 -16.55
N GLY A 87 17.82 -11.83 -16.40
CA GLY A 87 17.22 -12.42 -15.21
C GLY A 87 16.98 -11.41 -14.08
N LEU A 88 18.00 -10.65 -13.67
CA LEU A 88 17.87 -9.64 -12.60
C LEU A 88 16.88 -8.55 -12.96
N ARG A 89 16.85 -8.11 -14.23
CA ARG A 89 15.89 -7.10 -14.68
C ARG A 89 14.43 -7.48 -14.40
N ILE A 90 14.09 -8.78 -14.48
CA ILE A 90 12.70 -9.24 -14.30
C ILE A 90 12.30 -9.05 -12.83
N ILE A 91 13.17 -9.45 -11.92
CA ILE A 91 12.95 -9.33 -10.48
C ILE A 91 12.94 -7.85 -10.08
N TYR A 92 13.92 -7.08 -10.56
CA TYR A 92 14.03 -5.65 -10.29
C TYR A 92 12.78 -4.87 -10.73
N ASN A 93 12.34 -5.05 -11.99
CA ASN A 93 11.17 -4.34 -12.50
C ASN A 93 9.88 -4.75 -11.79
N ALA A 94 9.72 -6.04 -11.45
CA ALA A 94 8.57 -6.49 -10.67
C ALA A 94 8.56 -5.90 -9.25
N SER A 95 9.72 -5.86 -8.58
CA SER A 95 9.85 -5.24 -7.25
C SER A 95 9.62 -3.73 -7.29
N LYS A 96 10.19 -3.04 -8.27
CA LYS A 96 10.01 -1.59 -8.47
C LYS A 96 8.54 -1.25 -8.68
N MET A 97 7.87 -1.95 -9.59
CA MET A 97 6.44 -1.79 -9.85
C MET A 97 5.60 -2.04 -8.59
N ALA A 98 5.91 -3.07 -7.80
CA ALA A 98 5.19 -3.35 -6.56
C ALA A 98 5.34 -2.22 -5.55
N VAL A 99 6.54 -1.63 -5.42
CA VAL A 99 6.80 -0.49 -4.52
C VAL A 99 6.12 0.77 -5.04
N GLU A 100 6.27 1.11 -6.32
CA GLU A 100 5.63 2.28 -6.93
C GLU A 100 4.10 2.21 -6.85
N THR A 101 3.53 1.02 -7.04
CA THR A 101 2.09 0.81 -6.88
C THR A 101 1.66 0.94 -5.43
N ALA A 102 2.43 0.39 -4.49
CA ALA A 102 2.08 0.43 -3.07
C ALA A 102 2.22 1.83 -2.47
N VAL A 103 3.20 2.62 -2.92
CA VAL A 103 3.46 3.97 -2.43
C VAL A 103 2.63 5.01 -3.21
N GLY A 104 2.50 4.87 -4.53
CA GLY A 104 1.72 5.80 -5.36
C GLY A 104 0.22 5.52 -5.37
N GLY A 105 -0.22 4.28 -5.14
CA GLY A 105 -1.62 3.87 -5.31
C GLY A 105 -2.60 4.40 -4.26
N THR A 106 -2.12 4.87 -3.11
CA THR A 106 -2.98 5.43 -2.04
C THR A 106 -2.68 6.90 -1.74
N ASP A 107 -1.44 7.38 -1.96
CA ASP A 107 -1.08 8.78 -1.74
C ASP A 107 -1.66 9.72 -2.83
N GLU A 108 -2.09 9.18 -3.97
CA GLU A 108 -2.79 9.93 -5.03
C GLU A 108 -4.33 9.95 -4.87
N LEU A 109 -4.88 9.17 -3.93
CA LEU A 109 -6.31 9.14 -3.66
C LEU A 109 -6.70 10.34 -2.78
N GLN A 110 -7.06 11.45 -3.43
CA GLN A 110 -7.20 12.73 -2.72
C GLN A 110 -8.46 12.81 -1.85
N ALA A 111 -9.61 12.45 -2.41
CA ALA A 111 -10.89 12.56 -1.74
C ALA A 111 -11.78 11.37 -2.09
N PRO A 112 -12.46 10.76 -1.10
CA PRO A 112 -13.51 9.80 -1.36
C PRO A 112 -14.69 10.50 -2.02
N VAL A 113 -15.24 9.89 -3.07
CA VAL A 113 -16.38 10.41 -3.80
C VAL A 113 -17.43 9.32 -3.94
N LYS A 114 -18.69 9.74 -4.09
CA LYS A 114 -19.82 8.89 -4.38
C LYS A 114 -20.22 9.09 -5.83
N VAL A 115 -20.11 8.02 -6.61
CA VAL A 115 -20.48 8.02 -8.03
C VAL A 115 -21.79 7.27 -8.18
N GLU A 116 -22.73 7.86 -8.91
CA GLU A 116 -23.93 7.12 -9.33
C GLU A 116 -23.59 6.28 -10.56
N THR A 117 -23.88 4.99 -10.47
CA THR A 117 -23.59 4.02 -11.51
C THR A 117 -24.88 3.65 -12.23
N TRP A 118 -25.14 2.36 -12.48
CA TRP A 118 -26.36 1.91 -13.14
C TRP A 118 -27.52 1.78 -12.15
N ASN A 119 -28.73 2.12 -12.61
CA ASN A 119 -30.00 1.93 -11.89
C ASN A 119 -30.05 2.59 -10.50
N GLY A 120 -29.43 3.77 -10.33
CA GLY A 120 -29.42 4.49 -9.06
C GLY A 120 -28.51 3.90 -7.97
N MET A 121 -27.67 2.91 -8.32
CA MET A 121 -26.68 2.38 -7.39
C MET A 121 -25.53 3.35 -7.20
N ARG A 122 -25.15 3.60 -5.96
CA ARG A 122 -24.06 4.52 -5.59
C ARG A 122 -22.86 3.73 -5.10
N MET A 123 -21.69 4.06 -5.62
CA MET A 123 -20.43 3.39 -5.28
C MET A 123 -19.42 4.41 -4.76
N THR A 124 -18.59 3.99 -3.79
CA THR A 124 -17.45 4.79 -3.35
C THR A 124 -16.31 4.63 -4.34
N ALA A 125 -15.82 5.75 -4.85
CA ALA A 125 -14.60 5.86 -5.65
C ALA A 125 -13.67 6.88 -4.98
N PHE A 126 -12.47 7.02 -5.53
CA PHE A 126 -11.46 7.94 -5.03
C PHE A 126 -10.87 8.74 -6.19
N LYS A 127 -10.72 10.05 -6.02
CA LYS A 127 -10.11 10.92 -7.04
C LYS A 127 -8.64 10.54 -7.24
N THR A 128 -8.21 10.38 -8.49
CA THR A 128 -6.80 10.12 -8.82
C THR A 128 -5.98 11.41 -8.98
N GLY A 129 -6.64 12.58 -9.00
CA GLY A 129 -6.00 13.87 -9.29
C GLY A 129 -5.65 14.08 -10.77
N GLN A 130 -6.07 13.18 -11.65
CA GLN A 130 -5.86 13.26 -13.10
C GLN A 130 -7.16 13.57 -13.84
N GLN A 131 -7.05 14.27 -14.98
CA GLN A 131 -8.17 14.55 -15.88
C GLN A 131 -7.89 14.00 -17.28
N ALA A 132 -8.95 13.52 -17.93
CA ALA A 132 -8.94 13.13 -19.33
C ALA A 132 -8.80 14.37 -20.23
N SER A 133 -8.40 14.15 -21.48
CA SER A 133 -8.19 15.24 -22.45
C SER A 133 -9.43 16.08 -22.75
N ASP A 134 -10.62 15.55 -22.46
CA ASP A 134 -11.92 16.22 -22.64
C ASP A 134 -12.46 16.84 -21.34
N GLY A 135 -11.67 16.86 -20.26
CA GLY A 135 -12.01 17.51 -19.00
C GLY A 135 -12.78 16.64 -18.00
N ARG A 136 -13.00 15.35 -18.30
CA ARG A 136 -13.55 14.39 -17.34
C ARG A 136 -12.54 14.04 -16.25
N GLU A 137 -13.01 13.84 -15.03
CA GLU A 137 -12.17 13.46 -13.88
C GLU A 137 -11.94 11.96 -13.88
N LEU A 138 -10.69 11.53 -13.62
CA LEU A 138 -10.36 10.11 -13.47
C LEU A 138 -10.54 9.70 -12.02
N LEU A 139 -11.44 8.74 -11.80
CA LEU A 139 -11.73 8.17 -10.49
C LEU A 139 -11.33 6.70 -10.46
N PHE A 140 -10.77 6.26 -9.33
CA PHE A 140 -10.53 4.84 -9.05
C PHE A 140 -11.71 4.28 -8.26
N LEU A 141 -12.38 3.29 -8.83
CA LEU A 141 -13.49 2.56 -8.23
C LEU A 141 -12.99 1.18 -7.76
N PRO A 142 -12.63 1.02 -6.47
CA PRO A 142 -12.08 -0.22 -5.96
C PRO A 142 -13.12 -1.33 -5.83
N THR A 143 -12.64 -2.57 -5.78
CA THR A 143 -13.44 -3.72 -5.33
C THR A 143 -13.30 -3.93 -3.82
N ALA A 144 -14.39 -4.36 -3.17
CA ALA A 144 -14.36 -4.78 -1.78
C ALA A 144 -14.22 -6.31 -1.66
N PRO A 145 -13.48 -6.84 -0.64
CA PRO A 145 -12.60 -6.12 0.28
C PRO A 145 -11.21 -5.85 -0.33
N ASN A 146 -10.88 -6.41 -1.50
CA ASN A 146 -9.55 -6.30 -2.09
C ASN A 146 -9.39 -5.00 -2.90
N ILE A 147 -8.89 -3.94 -2.26
CA ILE A 147 -8.71 -2.61 -2.87
C ILE A 147 -7.57 -2.53 -3.90
N THR A 148 -6.77 -3.59 -4.05
CA THR A 148 -5.71 -3.64 -5.09
C THR A 148 -6.27 -3.87 -6.49
N THR A 149 -7.57 -4.15 -6.59
CA THR A 149 -8.30 -4.35 -7.84
C THR A 149 -9.49 -3.40 -7.93
N GLY A 150 -9.90 -3.06 -9.15
CA GLY A 150 -10.95 -2.08 -9.39
C GLY A 150 -11.02 -1.65 -10.84
N PHE A 151 -11.74 -0.56 -11.07
CA PHE A 151 -11.87 0.10 -12.36
C PHE A 151 -11.33 1.52 -12.26
N VAL A 152 -10.73 2.01 -13.35
CA VAL A 152 -10.53 3.46 -13.55
C VAL A 152 -11.66 3.92 -14.44
N ILE A 153 -12.40 4.93 -14.00
CA ILE A 153 -13.55 5.49 -14.71
C ILE A 153 -13.34 6.98 -14.97
N GLU A 154 -13.80 7.46 -16.12
CA GLU A 154 -13.82 8.88 -16.48
C GLU A 154 -15.25 9.39 -16.28
N VAL A 155 -15.42 10.39 -15.41
CA VAL A 155 -16.73 10.89 -14.99
C VAL A 155 -16.79 12.40 -15.15
N GLU A 156 -17.95 12.94 -15.55
CA GLU A 156 -18.15 14.38 -15.58
C GLU A 156 -18.08 14.96 -14.15
N PRO A 157 -17.55 16.17 -13.94
CA PRO A 157 -17.47 16.78 -12.61
C PRO A 157 -18.80 16.87 -11.85
N ASP A 158 -19.92 16.89 -12.57
CA ASP A 158 -21.28 16.98 -12.01
C ASP A 158 -21.89 15.59 -11.70
N ASP A 159 -21.25 14.50 -12.13
CA ASP A 159 -21.75 13.11 -11.99
C ASP A 159 -21.16 12.36 -10.78
N TYR A 160 -20.47 13.08 -9.88
CA TYR A 160 -20.02 12.55 -8.60
C TYR A 160 -20.16 13.58 -7.47
N GLU A 161 -20.26 13.09 -6.24
CA GLU A 161 -20.39 13.90 -5.03
C GLU A 161 -19.19 13.62 -4.11
N GLU A 162 -18.41 14.64 -3.76
CA GLU A 162 -17.34 14.48 -2.76
C GLU A 162 -17.94 14.17 -1.39
N LEU A 163 -17.42 13.14 -0.71
CA LEU A 163 -17.91 12.72 0.60
C LEU A 163 -17.18 13.51 1.70
N ASP A 164 -17.93 13.99 2.68
CA ASP A 164 -17.41 14.62 3.90
C ASP A 164 -16.97 13.55 4.92
N GLU A 165 -16.06 12.66 4.49
CA GLU A 165 -15.43 11.63 5.32
C GLU A 165 -13.92 11.56 5.03
N SER A 166 -13.13 11.04 5.98
CA SER A 166 -11.70 10.84 5.75
C SER A 166 -11.44 9.71 4.74
N VAL A 167 -10.31 9.76 4.04
CA VAL A 167 -9.89 8.68 3.14
C VAL A 167 -9.75 7.37 3.91
N GLU A 168 -9.24 7.42 5.14
CA GLU A 168 -9.08 6.28 6.03
C GLU A 168 -10.41 5.63 6.41
N ASP A 169 -11.44 6.44 6.70
CA ASP A 169 -12.78 5.97 7.03
C ASP A 169 -13.44 5.30 5.82
N ALA A 170 -13.35 5.94 4.65
CA ALA A 170 -13.86 5.39 3.40
C ALA A 170 -13.16 4.07 3.04
N LEU A 171 -11.83 4.01 3.19
CA LEU A 171 -11.06 2.79 2.95
C LEU A 171 -11.41 1.70 3.95
N THR A 172 -11.59 2.03 5.24
CA THR A 172 -12.01 1.07 6.26
C THR A 172 -13.35 0.43 5.90
N ARG A 173 -14.31 1.24 5.43
CA ARG A 173 -15.62 0.77 4.98
C ARG A 173 -15.52 -0.14 3.74
N VAL A 174 -14.68 0.19 2.76
CA VAL A 174 -14.48 -0.66 1.57
C VAL A 174 -13.73 -1.95 1.89
N LEU A 175 -12.64 -1.88 2.67
CA LEU A 175 -11.82 -3.01 3.10
C LEU A 175 -12.58 -4.00 3.98
N SER A 176 -13.50 -3.49 4.80
CA SER A 176 -14.38 -4.31 5.63
C SER A 176 -15.60 -4.86 4.87
N ALA A 177 -15.70 -4.64 3.56
CA ALA A 177 -16.88 -4.99 2.76
C ALA A 177 -18.20 -4.42 3.32
N GLY A 178 -18.13 -3.23 3.93
CA GLY A 178 -19.26 -2.54 4.53
C GLY A 178 -19.61 -2.98 5.96
N PHE A 179 -18.86 -3.91 6.55
CA PHE A 179 -19.07 -4.35 7.94
C PHE A 179 -18.36 -3.46 8.99
N GLY A 180 -17.45 -2.60 8.57
CA GLY A 180 -16.75 -1.65 9.42
C GLY A 180 -17.43 -0.29 9.36
N GLU A 181 -18.04 0.11 10.47
CA GLU A 181 -18.61 1.44 10.66
C GLU A 181 -17.50 2.45 11.00
N ALA A 182 -17.40 3.51 10.19
CA ALA A 182 -17.04 4.83 10.69
C ALA A 182 -18.35 5.58 10.96
N ASN A 183 -18.44 6.21 12.11
CA ASN A 183 -19.69 6.68 12.73
C ASN A 183 -20.61 7.55 11.85
N ASP A 184 -21.91 7.45 12.16
CA ASP A 184 -22.99 8.44 11.95
C ASP A 184 -23.78 8.45 10.62
N SER A 185 -24.12 7.29 10.07
CA SER A 185 -25.32 7.14 9.23
C SER A 185 -25.96 5.78 9.44
N GLU A 186 -27.09 5.76 10.16
CA GLU A 186 -27.91 4.58 10.43
C GLU A 186 -28.35 3.90 9.11
N VAL A 187 -27.55 2.94 8.63
CA VAL A 187 -28.09 1.88 7.78
C VAL A 187 -28.91 0.99 8.70
N SER A 188 -30.20 1.31 8.82
CA SER A 188 -31.16 0.54 9.60
C SER A 188 -31.23 -0.89 9.04
N LEU A 189 -30.46 -1.79 9.66
CA LEU A 189 -30.53 -3.22 9.43
C LEU A 189 -31.85 -3.74 10.02
N ASN A 190 -32.93 -3.61 9.25
CA ASN A 190 -34.20 -4.22 9.59
C ASN A 190 -34.14 -5.71 9.19
N ILE A 191 -33.49 -6.54 10.02
CA ILE A 191 -33.50 -7.99 9.88
C ILE A 191 -34.87 -8.50 10.42
N PRO A 192 -35.80 -9.00 9.57
CA PRO A 192 -36.95 -9.69 10.08
C PRO A 192 -36.47 -11.03 10.63
N VAL A 193 -36.47 -11.18 11.95
CA VAL A 193 -36.22 -12.48 12.58
C VAL A 193 -37.42 -13.37 12.29
N GLU A 194 -37.29 -14.25 11.29
CA GLU A 194 -38.24 -15.34 11.09
C GLU A 194 -38.15 -16.27 12.30
N LYS A 195 -39.18 -16.23 13.17
CA LYS A 195 -39.31 -17.20 14.26
C LYS A 195 -39.44 -18.59 13.63
N ALA A 196 -38.46 -19.44 13.89
CA ALA A 196 -38.56 -20.87 13.62
C ALA A 196 -39.81 -21.40 14.34
N ASP A 197 -40.78 -21.88 13.55
CA ASP A 197 -41.96 -22.59 14.03
C ASP A 197 -41.49 -23.93 14.60
N ASP A 198 -41.57 -24.05 15.92
CA ASP A 198 -41.28 -25.27 16.66
C ASP A 198 -42.39 -26.29 16.39
N ARG A 199 -42.28 -26.97 15.25
CA ARG A 199 -43.08 -28.16 14.98
C ARG A 199 -42.52 -29.32 15.80
N THR A 200 -42.94 -29.41 17.05
CA THR A 200 -42.98 -30.68 17.78
C THR A 200 -44.12 -31.52 17.21
N ASP A 201 -43.79 -32.44 16.31
CA ASP A 201 -44.66 -33.58 15.99
C ASP A 201 -43.82 -34.87 16.12
N GLU A 202 -44.36 -35.79 16.91
CA GLU A 202 -43.98 -37.20 17.20
C GLU A 202 -43.02 -37.51 18.37
#